data_AF-A0AAD8DLB4-F1
#
_entry.id   AF-A0AAD8DLB4-F1
#
_cell.length_a   1.000
_cell.length_b   1.000
_cell.length_c   1.000
_cell.angle_alpha   90.00
_cell.angle_beta   90.00
_cell.angle_gamma   90.00
#
_symmetry.space_group_name_H-M   'P 1'
#
loop_
_entity.id
_entity.type
_entity.pdbx_description
1 polymer ?
#
loop_
_entity_poly.entity_id
_entity_poly.type
_entity_poly.pdbx_seq_one_letter_code
_entity_poly.pdbx_strand_id
1 'polypeptide(L)'
;MGCNTSSEAKTAKEEKNNAQENQTNTATEEKAKNSEAKPEEQAATKIQAAFRGHRTRKSMSMKTSKQQPQPEPEPTKAELEAEFRADDKELCSAATKIQASFRGHQARKEKEQADQAIKDQEQQDKEDIEKIDLSDPNLNKAATKIQASFRGHKVRKDVK
;
A
#
# COMPACT_ATOMS: atom_id res chain seq x y z
N MET A 1 -58.62 28.66 -12.74
CA MET A 1 -60.01 28.17 -12.86
C MET A 1 -60.38 28.22 -14.33
N GLY A 2 -60.98 27.14 -14.86
CA GLY A 2 -61.53 27.10 -16.21
C GLY A 2 -60.77 26.16 -17.14
N CYS A 3 -61.21 24.91 -17.17
CA CYS A 3 -60.87 23.91 -18.18
C CYS A 3 -61.19 24.41 -19.59
N ASN A 4 -60.44 23.95 -20.59
CA ASN A 4 -61.03 23.71 -21.90
C ASN A 4 -60.51 22.39 -22.48
N THR A 5 -61.47 21.48 -22.61
CA THR A 5 -61.45 20.18 -23.25
C THR A 5 -61.93 20.34 -24.70
N SER A 6 -61.24 19.75 -25.66
CA SER A 6 -61.80 19.37 -26.97
C SER A 6 -60.91 18.24 -27.53
N SER A 7 -61.29 16.97 -27.42
CA SER A 7 -62.25 16.22 -28.26
C SER A 7 -61.72 15.90 -29.67
N GLU A 8 -61.25 14.66 -29.78
CA GLU A 8 -61.54 13.69 -30.86
C GLU A 8 -61.08 13.99 -32.30
N ALA A 9 -60.16 13.16 -32.82
CA ALA A 9 -60.45 12.15 -33.86
C ALA A 9 -59.17 11.65 -34.54
N LYS A 10 -58.87 10.35 -34.38
CA LYS A 10 -58.63 9.38 -35.48
C LYS A 10 -58.11 8.05 -34.95
N THR A 11 -59.01 7.09 -34.94
CA THR A 11 -58.81 5.64 -34.89
C THR A 11 -58.07 5.13 -36.14
N ALA A 12 -57.08 4.26 -35.98
CA ALA A 12 -56.92 2.99 -36.74
C ALA A 12 -55.63 2.25 -36.36
N LYS A 13 -55.82 1.12 -35.66
CA LYS A 13 -55.07 -0.16 -35.70
C LYS A 13 -53.61 -0.15 -36.18
N GLU A 14 -52.71 -0.54 -35.28
CA GLU A 14 -51.87 -1.72 -35.51
C GLU A 14 -51.48 -2.38 -34.17
N GLU A 15 -52.29 -3.37 -33.78
CA GLU A 15 -51.96 -4.36 -32.77
C GLU A 15 -50.98 -5.36 -33.38
N LYS A 16 -49.74 -5.43 -32.88
CA LYS A 16 -48.96 -6.68 -32.84
C LYS A 16 -48.11 -6.75 -31.58
N ASN A 17 -48.60 -7.59 -30.66
CA ASN A 17 -47.85 -8.55 -29.85
C ASN A 17 -46.99 -8.02 -28.70
N ASN A 18 -47.70 -7.72 -27.61
CA ASN A 18 -47.23 -7.86 -26.23
C ASN A 18 -47.19 -9.36 -25.87
N ALA A 19 -45.99 -9.95 -25.78
CA ALA A 19 -45.72 -11.24 -25.12
C ALA A 19 -44.20 -11.50 -25.02
N GLN A 20 -43.55 -10.88 -24.03
CA GLN A 20 -42.34 -11.41 -23.38
C GLN A 20 -42.12 -10.57 -22.10
N GLU A 21 -42.93 -10.78 -21.07
CA GLU A 21 -42.59 -11.67 -19.95
C GLU A 21 -41.14 -11.47 -19.44
N ASN A 22 -40.92 -10.35 -18.76
CA ASN A 22 -40.65 -10.33 -17.32
C ASN A 22 -39.72 -11.45 -16.78
N GLN A 23 -38.42 -11.40 -17.11
CA GLN A 23 -37.38 -12.20 -16.42
C GLN A 23 -36.01 -11.51 -16.42
N THR A 24 -35.82 -10.45 -15.62
CA THR A 24 -34.46 -10.00 -15.25
C THR A 24 -34.36 -9.36 -13.86
N ASN A 25 -35.33 -9.57 -12.97
CA ASN A 25 -35.30 -9.03 -11.61
C ASN A 25 -35.67 -10.06 -10.54
N THR A 26 -34.96 -11.18 -10.48
CA THR A 26 -34.95 -12.09 -9.31
C THR A 26 -33.68 -12.95 -9.32
N ALA A 27 -32.56 -12.40 -8.85
CA ALA A 27 -31.42 -13.21 -8.41
C ALA A 27 -30.55 -12.50 -7.36
N THR A 28 -31.14 -11.56 -6.61
CA THR A 28 -30.42 -10.79 -5.58
C THR A 28 -30.73 -11.22 -4.15
N GLU A 29 -31.61 -12.20 -3.94
CA GLU A 29 -31.96 -12.66 -2.59
C GLU A 29 -32.15 -14.17 -2.59
N GLU A 30 -31.06 -14.95 -2.65
CA GLU A 30 -31.00 -16.31 -2.08
C GLU A 30 -29.57 -16.88 -2.14
N LYS A 31 -28.62 -16.27 -1.41
CA LYS A 31 -27.47 -17.02 -0.86
C LYS A 31 -26.86 -16.33 0.36
N ALA A 32 -27.72 -15.80 1.22
CA ALA A 32 -27.37 -15.40 2.57
C ALA A 32 -27.74 -16.54 3.55
N LYS A 33 -27.18 -17.75 3.36
CA LYS A 33 -27.10 -18.76 4.41
C LYS A 33 -25.77 -19.52 4.32
N ASN A 34 -24.99 -19.31 5.36
CA ASN A 34 -23.71 -19.89 5.72
C ASN A 34 -23.70 -21.43 5.64
N SER A 35 -22.73 -22.00 4.92
CA SER A 35 -22.12 -23.29 5.27
C SER A 35 -20.83 -23.45 4.46
N GLU A 36 -19.69 -23.35 5.14
CA GLU A 36 -18.36 -23.84 4.72
C GLU A 36 -18.22 -24.18 3.23
N ALA A 37 -18.04 -23.16 2.39
CA ALA A 37 -17.45 -23.41 1.07
C ALA A 37 -16.10 -24.06 1.36
N LYS A 38 -15.92 -25.30 0.90
CA LYS A 38 -14.70 -26.08 1.13
C LYS A 38 -13.49 -25.21 0.76
N PRO A 39 -12.35 -25.33 1.46
CA PRO A 39 -11.19 -24.45 1.22
C PRO A 39 -10.82 -24.35 -0.27
N GLU A 40 -11.09 -25.39 -1.06
CA GLU A 40 -10.92 -25.45 -2.50
C GLU A 40 -11.84 -24.49 -3.28
N GLU A 41 -13.11 -24.35 -2.91
CA GLU A 41 -14.07 -23.45 -3.58
C GLU A 41 -13.73 -21.97 -3.31
N GLN A 42 -13.31 -21.67 -2.07
CA GLN A 42 -12.84 -20.34 -1.71
C GLN A 42 -11.53 -20.00 -2.44
N ALA A 43 -10.60 -20.97 -2.52
CA ALA A 43 -9.36 -20.82 -3.26
C ALA A 43 -9.63 -20.62 -4.77
N ALA A 44 -10.52 -21.42 -5.35
CA ALA A 44 -10.92 -21.29 -6.75
C ALA A 44 -11.51 -19.90 -7.04
N THR A 45 -12.40 -19.42 -6.17
CA THR A 45 -12.99 -18.07 -6.29
C THR A 45 -11.92 -16.98 -6.22
N LYS A 46 -10.94 -17.11 -5.31
CA LYS A 46 -9.79 -16.18 -5.22
C LYS A 46 -8.94 -16.19 -6.48
N ILE A 47 -8.62 -17.37 -7.01
CA ILE A 47 -7.83 -17.52 -8.24
C ILE A 47 -8.57 -16.93 -9.43
N GLN A 48 -9.88 -17.19 -9.56
CA GLN A 48 -10.71 -16.65 -10.63
C GLN A 48 -10.81 -15.12 -10.55
N ALA A 49 -11.03 -14.57 -9.36
CA ALA A 49 -11.06 -13.13 -9.13
C ALA A 49 -9.71 -12.47 -9.46
N ALA A 50 -8.60 -13.08 -9.02
CA ALA A 50 -7.25 -12.62 -9.30
C ALA A 50 -6.94 -12.65 -10.80
N PHE A 51 -7.30 -13.73 -11.50
CA PHE A 51 -7.09 -13.90 -12.93
C PHE A 51 -7.94 -12.93 -13.76
N ARG A 52 -9.22 -12.76 -13.41
CA ARG A 52 -10.09 -11.75 -14.04
C ARG A 52 -9.50 -10.35 -13.88
N GLY A 53 -9.04 -10.01 -12.68
CA GLY A 53 -8.34 -8.75 -12.42
C GLY A 53 -7.04 -8.61 -13.22
N HIS A 54 -6.25 -9.67 -13.33
CA HIS A 54 -5.02 -9.68 -14.11
C HIS A 54 -5.30 -9.47 -15.61
N ARG A 55 -6.33 -10.13 -16.18
CA ARG A 55 -6.73 -9.93 -17.58
C ARG A 55 -7.14 -8.50 -17.87
N THR A 56 -7.94 -7.88 -16.99
CA THR A 56 -8.32 -6.47 -17.12
C THR A 56 -7.10 -5.55 -17.02
N ARG A 57 -6.22 -5.76 -16.03
CA ARG A 57 -4.99 -4.96 -15.89
C ARG A 57 -4.05 -5.13 -17.08
N LYS A 58 -3.93 -6.34 -17.63
CA LYS A 58 -3.06 -6.61 -18.79
C LYS A 58 -3.63 -6.05 -20.10
N SER A 59 -4.95 -6.08 -20.29
CA SER A 59 -5.58 -5.43 -21.46
C SER A 59 -5.50 -3.90 -21.38
N MET A 60 -5.63 -3.32 -20.19
CA MET A 60 -5.40 -1.89 -19.94
C MET A 60 -3.94 -1.51 -20.18
N SER A 61 -2.99 -2.29 -19.62
CA SER A 61 -1.55 -2.10 -19.82
C SER A 61 -1.13 -2.23 -21.30
N MET A 62 -1.75 -3.15 -22.05
CA MET A 62 -1.51 -3.28 -23.49
C MET A 62 -2.15 -2.15 -24.32
N LYS A 63 -3.25 -1.56 -23.85
CA LYS A 63 -3.84 -0.36 -24.47
C LYS A 63 -2.97 0.87 -24.22
N THR A 64 -2.43 1.02 -23.01
CA THR A 64 -1.47 2.09 -22.67
C THR A 64 -0.10 1.88 -23.32
N SER A 65 0.26 0.66 -23.75
CA SER A 65 1.51 0.39 -24.47
C SER A 65 1.37 0.42 -26.00
N LYS A 66 0.14 0.32 -26.53
CA LYS A 66 -0.15 0.48 -27.98
C LYS A 66 -0.43 1.92 -28.38
N GLN A 67 -0.84 2.76 -27.43
CA GLN A 67 -0.42 4.14 -27.47
C GLN A 67 1.07 4.13 -27.15
N GLN A 68 1.91 3.95 -28.18
CA GLN A 68 3.21 4.61 -28.11
C GLN A 68 2.90 6.04 -27.68
N PRO A 69 3.54 6.59 -26.64
CA PRO A 69 3.71 8.02 -26.60
C PRO A 69 4.24 8.34 -28.00
N GLN A 70 3.50 9.14 -28.77
CA GLN A 70 4.19 9.91 -29.80
C GLN A 70 5.40 10.51 -29.08
N PRO A 71 6.56 10.65 -29.74
CA PRO A 71 7.60 11.51 -29.21
C PRO A 71 7.03 12.94 -29.18
N GLU A 72 6.18 13.22 -28.19
CA GLU A 72 5.89 14.54 -27.68
C GLU A 72 7.27 15.11 -27.39
N PRO A 73 7.62 16.26 -27.99
CA PRO A 73 8.91 16.87 -27.72
C PRO A 73 9.04 17.00 -26.21
N GLU A 74 10.20 16.59 -25.66
CA GLU A 74 10.46 16.83 -24.25
C GLU A 74 10.22 18.32 -23.98
N PRO A 75 9.42 18.66 -22.95
CA PRO A 75 9.09 20.04 -22.67
C PRO A 75 10.41 20.79 -22.50
N THR A 76 10.56 21.86 -23.27
CA THR A 76 11.75 22.67 -23.21
C THR A 76 11.85 23.28 -21.82
N LYS A 77 13.09 23.57 -21.37
CA LYS A 77 13.31 24.22 -20.06
C LYS A 77 12.46 25.49 -19.88
N ALA A 78 12.24 26.22 -20.95
CA ALA A 78 11.42 27.44 -20.96
C ALA A 78 9.92 27.15 -20.72
N GLU A 79 9.39 26.06 -21.27
CA GLU A 79 8.00 25.64 -21.03
C GLU A 79 7.81 25.17 -19.57
N LEU A 80 8.77 24.41 -19.05
CA LEU A 80 8.80 24.02 -17.64
C LEU A 80 8.91 25.23 -16.69
N GLU A 81 9.78 26.20 -16.98
CA GLU A 81 9.86 27.45 -16.18
C GLU A 81 8.59 28.30 -16.31
N ALA A 82 7.91 28.24 -17.45
CA ALA A 82 6.65 28.93 -17.64
C ALA A 82 5.51 28.30 -16.81
N GLU A 83 5.52 26.98 -16.63
CA GLU A 83 4.54 26.21 -15.86
C GLU A 83 4.87 26.20 -14.35
N PHE A 84 6.16 26.14 -13.99
CA PHE A 84 6.64 26.16 -12.61
C PHE A 84 7.18 27.54 -12.21
N ARG A 85 6.31 28.54 -12.21
CA ARG A 85 6.66 29.92 -11.86
C ARG A 85 7.08 30.02 -10.39
N ALA A 86 8.25 30.60 -10.14
CA ALA A 86 8.72 30.87 -8.77
C ALA A 86 7.84 31.88 -8.02
N ASP A 87 7.06 32.70 -8.74
CA ASP A 87 6.14 33.68 -8.17
C ASP A 87 4.76 33.07 -7.84
N ASP A 88 4.49 31.84 -8.26
CA ASP A 88 3.25 31.13 -7.92
C ASP A 88 3.31 30.64 -6.47
N LYS A 89 2.58 31.35 -5.61
CA LYS A 89 2.51 31.07 -4.17
C LYS A 89 1.93 29.69 -3.87
N GLU A 90 0.97 29.20 -4.65
CA GLU A 90 0.37 27.88 -4.43
C GLU A 90 1.36 26.78 -4.75
N LEU A 91 2.07 26.92 -5.87
CA LEU A 91 3.13 26.00 -6.28
C LEU A 91 4.28 25.96 -5.26
N CYS A 92 4.77 27.12 -4.81
CA CYS A 92 5.82 27.19 -3.80
C CYS A 92 5.41 26.57 -2.46
N SER A 93 4.15 26.79 -2.03
CA SER A 93 3.58 26.18 -0.83
C SER A 93 3.53 24.65 -0.96
N ALA A 94 3.05 24.14 -2.11
CA ALA A 94 3.00 22.72 -2.39
C ALA A 94 4.41 22.09 -2.41
N ALA A 95 5.36 22.71 -3.11
CA ALA A 95 6.75 22.27 -3.16
C ALA A 95 7.37 22.22 -1.75
N THR A 96 7.16 23.25 -0.94
CA THR A 96 7.64 23.31 0.46
C THR A 96 7.04 22.18 1.29
N LYS A 97 5.75 21.88 1.13
CA LYS A 97 5.07 20.78 1.83
C LYS A 97 5.64 19.41 1.45
N ILE A 98 5.92 19.19 0.17
CA ILE A 98 6.54 17.96 -0.32
C ILE A 98 7.95 17.80 0.27
N GLN A 99 8.76 18.86 0.19
CA GLN A 99 10.13 18.86 0.72
C GLN A 99 10.15 18.61 2.24
N ALA A 100 9.27 19.28 2.99
CA ALA A 100 9.17 19.10 4.44
C ALA A 100 8.72 17.67 4.79
N SER A 101 7.73 17.13 4.08
CA SER A 101 7.26 15.75 4.27
C SER A 101 8.38 14.74 4.00
N PHE A 102 9.13 14.91 2.91
CA PHE A 102 10.23 14.03 2.54
C PHE A 102 11.37 14.08 3.57
N ARG A 103 11.81 15.28 3.96
CA ARG A 103 12.82 15.45 5.01
C ARG A 103 12.38 14.77 6.31
N GLY A 104 11.12 14.91 6.69
CA GLY A 104 10.54 14.23 7.84
C GLY A 104 10.49 12.71 7.70
N HIS A 105 10.18 12.20 6.50
CA HIS A 105 10.17 10.76 6.22
C HIS A 105 11.58 10.17 6.34
N GLN A 106 12.60 10.83 5.78
CA GLN A 106 13.99 10.40 5.87
C GLN A 106 14.46 10.31 7.33
N ALA A 107 14.22 11.36 8.13
CA ALA A 107 14.60 11.36 9.54
C ALA A 107 13.92 10.23 10.35
N ARG A 108 12.64 9.95 10.08
CA ARG A 108 11.92 8.84 10.73
C ARG A 108 12.47 7.48 10.31
N LYS A 109 12.75 7.31 9.02
CA LYS A 109 13.30 6.07 8.46
C LYS A 109 14.69 5.76 9.03
N GLU A 110 15.56 6.76 9.14
CA GLU A 110 16.88 6.62 9.76
C GLU A 110 16.78 6.19 11.23
N LYS A 111 15.85 6.80 11.99
CA LYS A 111 15.58 6.39 13.36
C LYS A 111 15.05 4.96 13.46
N GLU A 112 14.07 4.59 12.63
CA GLU A 112 13.53 3.24 12.59
C GLU A 112 14.61 2.20 12.29
N GLN A 113 15.52 2.51 11.35
CA GLN A 113 16.66 1.65 11.04
C GLN A 113 17.64 1.53 12.21
N ALA A 114 17.94 2.62 12.90
CA ALA A 114 18.81 2.61 14.09
C ALA A 114 18.17 1.81 15.24
N ASP A 115 16.88 2.04 15.52
CA ASP A 115 16.13 1.34 16.56
C ASP A 115 16.02 -0.16 16.23
N GLN A 116 15.88 -0.53 14.95
CA GLN A 116 15.88 -1.93 14.53
C GLN A 116 17.26 -2.57 14.70
N ALA A 117 18.34 -1.89 14.32
CA ALA A 117 19.69 -2.40 14.50
C ALA A 117 20.03 -2.65 15.98
N ILE A 118 19.57 -1.78 16.89
CA ILE A 118 19.72 -1.97 18.34
C ILE A 118 18.97 -3.23 18.78
N LYS A 119 17.72 -3.42 18.35
CA LYS A 119 16.94 -4.61 18.71
C LYS A 119 17.56 -5.90 18.19
N ASP A 120 18.06 -5.88 16.95
CA ASP A 120 18.72 -7.03 16.35
C ASP A 120 20.00 -7.37 17.12
N GLN A 121 20.77 -6.35 17.54
CA GLN A 121 21.95 -6.54 18.38
C GLN A 121 21.59 -7.09 19.78
N GLU A 122 20.55 -6.56 20.43
CA GLU A 122 20.08 -7.06 21.72
C GLU A 122 19.59 -8.51 21.65
N GLN A 123 18.95 -8.90 20.55
CA GLN A 123 18.54 -10.29 20.32
C GLN A 123 19.75 -11.19 20.12
N GLN A 124 20.71 -10.76 19.30
CA GLN A 124 21.96 -11.48 19.09
C GLN A 124 22.74 -11.66 20.41
N ASP A 125 22.87 -10.61 21.22
CA ASP A 125 23.52 -10.67 22.52
C ASP A 125 22.83 -11.66 23.46
N LYS A 126 21.48 -11.71 23.47
CA LYS A 126 20.73 -12.70 24.25
C LYS A 126 20.98 -14.12 23.78
N GLU A 127 20.91 -14.37 22.47
CA GLU A 127 21.21 -15.69 21.92
C GLU A 127 22.64 -16.12 22.23
N ASP A 128 23.59 -15.20 22.19
CA ASP A 128 24.98 -15.49 22.48
C ASP A 128 25.20 -15.77 23.96
N ILE A 129 24.50 -15.07 24.86
CA ILE A 129 24.48 -15.39 26.30
C ILE A 129 23.92 -16.79 26.56
N GLU A 130 22.83 -17.18 25.88
CA GLU A 130 22.23 -18.51 26.03
C GLU A 130 23.17 -19.64 25.59
N LYS A 131 24.11 -19.38 24.66
CA LYS A 131 25.11 -20.35 24.19
C LYS A 131 26.31 -20.51 25.13
N ILE A 132 26.43 -19.70 26.19
CA ILE A 132 27.56 -19.73 27.12
C ILE A 132 27.45 -20.92 28.09
N ASP A 133 28.45 -21.80 28.09
CA ASP A 133 28.60 -22.82 29.13
C ASP A 133 29.22 -22.24 30.41
N LEU A 134 28.38 -21.94 31.39
CA LEU A 134 28.80 -21.43 32.70
C LEU A 134 29.63 -22.43 33.51
N SER A 135 29.61 -23.71 33.15
CA SER A 135 30.39 -24.76 33.83
C SER A 135 31.83 -24.84 33.32
N ASP A 136 32.16 -24.20 32.19
CA ASP A 136 33.52 -24.23 31.64
C ASP A 136 34.53 -23.55 32.58
N PRO A 137 35.52 -24.30 33.11
CA PRO A 137 36.55 -23.72 33.97
C PRO A 137 37.41 -22.68 33.27
N ASN A 138 37.62 -22.78 31.95
CA ASN A 138 38.45 -21.84 31.20
C ASN A 138 37.73 -20.50 31.00
N LEU A 139 36.45 -20.54 30.63
CA LEU A 139 35.59 -19.35 30.59
C LEU A 139 35.57 -18.60 31.93
N ASN A 140 35.37 -19.31 33.04
CA ASN A 140 35.32 -18.72 34.37
C ASN A 140 36.64 -18.03 34.76
N LYS A 141 37.80 -18.64 34.43
CA LYS A 141 39.12 -18.03 34.61
C LYS A 141 39.27 -16.76 33.77
N ALA A 142 38.83 -16.78 32.51
CA ALA A 142 38.88 -15.63 31.62
C ALA A 142 38.00 -14.48 32.13
N ALA A 143 36.76 -14.78 32.52
CA ALA A 143 35.82 -13.80 33.08
C ALA A 143 36.40 -13.13 34.33
N THR A 144 36.97 -13.91 35.26
CA THR A 144 37.62 -13.39 36.47
C THR A 144 38.75 -12.42 36.12
N LYS A 145 39.58 -12.75 35.13
CA LYS A 145 40.69 -11.89 34.67
C LYS A 145 40.20 -10.58 34.06
N ILE A 146 39.14 -10.63 33.23
CA ILE A 146 38.51 -9.46 32.63
C ILE A 146 37.92 -8.55 33.72
N GLN A 147 37.16 -9.13 34.66
CA GLN A 147 36.54 -8.40 35.78
C GLN A 147 37.59 -7.72 36.67
N ALA A 148 38.66 -8.42 37.03
CA ALA A 148 39.75 -7.86 37.84
C ALA A 148 40.46 -6.70 37.12
N SER A 149 40.75 -6.86 35.82
CA SER A 149 41.35 -5.82 34.98
C SER A 149 40.46 -4.57 34.91
N PHE A 150 39.17 -4.75 34.63
CA PHE A 150 38.20 -3.66 34.53
C PHE A 150 38.03 -2.94 35.87
N ARG A 151 37.89 -3.67 36.99
CA ARG A 151 37.75 -3.06 38.31
C ARG A 151 38.99 -2.25 38.68
N GLY A 152 40.18 -2.76 38.37
CA GLY A 152 41.43 -2.01 38.53
C GLY A 152 41.50 -0.77 37.62
N HIS A 153 41.07 -0.87 36.36
CA HIS A 153 41.01 0.27 35.44
C HIS A 153 40.07 1.36 35.94
N LYS A 154 38.87 0.99 36.40
CA LYS A 154 37.88 1.92 36.94
C LYS A 154 38.45 2.72 38.12
N VAL A 155 39.03 2.04 39.12
CA VAL A 155 39.68 2.71 40.27
C VAL A 155 40.77 3.69 39.83
N ARG A 156 41.63 3.30 38.89
CA ARG A 156 42.70 4.20 38.39
C ARG A 156 42.17 5.40 37.61
N LYS A 157 41.01 5.26 36.96
CA LYS A 157 40.34 6.35 36.26
C LYS A 157 39.70 7.32 37.24
N ASP A 158 39.10 6.82 38.32
CA ASP A 158 38.40 7.61 39.33
C ASP A 158 39.36 8.38 40.27
N VAL A 159 40.63 7.95 40.37
CA VAL A 159 41.67 8.58 41.21
C VAL A 159 42.50 9.63 40.44
N LYS A 160 42.31 9.76 39.13
CA LYS A 160 42.93 10.81 38.29
C LYS A 160 41.98 11.98 38.08
#